data_AF-D8GSS0-F1
#
_entry.id   AF-D8GSS0-F1
#
_cell.length_a   1.000
_cell.length_b   1.000
_cell.length_c   1.000
_cell.angle_alpha   90.00
_cell.angle_beta   90.00
_cell.angle_gamma   90.00
#
_symmetry.space_group_name_H-M   'P 1'
#
loop_
_entity.id
_entity.type
_entity.pdbx_description
1 polymer ?
#
loop_
_entity_poly.entity_id
_entity_poly.type
_entity_poly.pdbx_seq_one_letter_code
_entity_poly.pdbx_strand_id
1 'polypeptide(L)'
;MDVKELEKVSDFTLGEENTTYVKYFTGKSYLSVLNTKEVVICNVTFEPVKSYTGDYNSVVEQGKRKVDRGFKPEIKPLLVNLEDYDTIIIGTLVWWYTYASAVATFLSEYDLSGKTIIPFVTNGGWIGHTLKDIKKVCKNAAVTNVIDIGFNTDKMVMSESNLEKWIASL
;
A
#
# COMPACT_ATOMS: atom_id res chain seq x y z
N MET A 1 -4.24 14.33 -13.84
CA MET A 1 -5.70 14.20 -13.93
C MET A 1 -6.30 15.00 -12.80
N ASP A 2 -7.40 15.71 -13.06
CA ASP A 2 -8.22 16.34 -12.02
C ASP A 2 -8.91 15.24 -11.18
N VAL A 3 -9.18 15.52 -9.90
CA VAL A 3 -9.96 14.65 -8.98
C VAL A 3 -11.20 14.10 -9.65
N LYS A 4 -11.94 14.93 -10.38
CA LYS A 4 -13.18 14.52 -11.07
C LYS A 4 -12.96 13.48 -12.16
N GLU A 5 -11.76 13.43 -12.74
CA GLU A 5 -11.39 12.41 -13.72
C GLU A 5 -10.86 11.14 -13.05
N LEU A 6 -10.22 11.27 -11.88
CA LEU A 6 -9.78 10.14 -11.06
C LEU A 6 -10.97 9.40 -10.42
N GLU A 7 -12.02 10.11 -9.99
CA GLU A 7 -13.26 9.50 -9.46
C GLU A 7 -13.93 8.56 -10.47
N LYS A 8 -13.76 8.81 -11.77
CA LYS A 8 -14.37 8.00 -12.84
C LYS A 8 -13.61 6.70 -13.10
N VAL A 9 -12.38 6.57 -12.65
CA VAL A 9 -11.48 5.42 -12.93
C VAL A 9 -10.97 4.71 -11.69
N SER A 10 -11.22 5.26 -10.50
CA SER A 10 -10.80 4.69 -9.22
C SER A 10 -11.89 3.75 -8.69
N ASP A 11 -11.53 2.49 -8.43
CA ASP A 11 -12.40 1.53 -7.74
C ASP A 11 -12.59 1.85 -6.25
N PHE A 12 -11.87 2.86 -5.73
CA PHE A 12 -11.92 3.30 -4.34
C PHE A 12 -12.40 4.75 -4.24
N THR A 13 -13.13 5.06 -3.18
CA THR A 13 -13.53 6.43 -2.82
C THR A 13 -12.30 7.32 -2.67
N LEU A 14 -12.29 8.44 -3.37
CA LEU A 14 -11.26 9.48 -3.23
C LEU A 14 -11.72 10.42 -2.12
N GLY A 15 -10.97 10.45 -1.00
CA GLY A 15 -11.19 11.48 0.01
C GLY A 15 -10.44 12.76 -0.33
N GLU A 16 -10.25 13.64 0.65
CA GLU A 16 -9.56 14.91 0.45
C GLU A 16 -8.11 14.72 -0.01
N GLU A 17 -7.59 15.73 -0.72
CA GLU A 17 -6.18 15.77 -1.11
C GLU A 17 -5.30 15.60 0.13
N ASN A 18 -4.38 14.65 0.05
CA ASN A 18 -3.53 14.24 1.15
C ASN A 18 -2.45 15.28 1.45
N THR A 19 -2.81 16.39 2.08
CA THR A 19 -1.85 17.45 2.42
C THR A 19 -0.89 17.07 3.55
N THR A 20 -1.29 16.16 4.44
CA THR A 20 -0.50 15.73 5.60
C THR A 20 0.69 14.83 5.22
N TYR A 21 0.51 13.95 4.22
CA TYR A 21 1.54 12.99 3.81
C TYR A 21 2.06 13.22 2.39
N VAL A 22 1.62 14.27 1.66
CA VAL A 22 2.21 14.67 0.35
C VAL A 22 3.72 14.83 0.42
N LYS A 23 4.26 15.16 1.60
CA LYS A 23 5.70 15.26 1.87
C LYS A 23 6.46 13.93 1.78
N TYR A 24 5.77 12.78 1.63
CA TYR A 24 6.39 11.46 1.47
C TYR A 24 6.28 10.89 0.05
N PHE A 25 5.60 11.59 -0.86
CA PHE A 25 5.34 11.10 -2.22
C PHE A 25 5.68 12.13 -3.29
N THR A 26 6.14 11.65 -4.45
CA THR A 26 6.25 12.47 -5.65
C THR A 26 4.96 12.28 -6.47
N GLY A 27 4.12 13.31 -6.59
CA GLY A 27 2.79 13.25 -7.24
C GLY A 27 1.66 13.75 -6.35
N LYS A 28 0.41 13.63 -6.80
CA LYS A 28 -0.78 13.90 -5.96
C LYS A 28 -1.24 12.61 -5.30
N SER A 29 -1.68 12.69 -4.04
CA SER A 29 -2.30 11.56 -3.37
C SER A 29 -3.57 11.97 -2.66
N TYR A 30 -4.46 11.01 -2.48
CA TYR A 30 -5.76 11.18 -1.83
C TYR A 30 -5.85 10.20 -0.68
N LEU A 31 -6.29 10.67 0.48
CA LEU A 31 -6.54 9.80 1.63
C LEU A 31 -8.02 9.48 1.70
N SER A 32 -8.35 8.20 1.80
CA SER A 32 -9.66 7.77 2.29
C SER A 32 -9.48 7.14 3.66
N VAL A 33 -10.04 7.77 4.70
CA VAL A 33 -9.90 7.30 6.09
C VAL A 33 -10.69 6.02 6.27
N LEU A 34 -10.01 4.94 6.67
CA LEU A 34 -10.60 3.64 6.94
C LEU A 34 -10.85 3.41 8.44
N ASN A 35 -9.98 3.95 9.30
CA ASN A 35 -10.14 3.88 10.75
C ASN A 35 -9.47 5.08 11.43
N THR A 36 -10.06 5.56 12.53
CA THR A 36 -9.52 6.63 13.38
C THR A 36 -9.41 6.24 14.85
N LYS A 37 -9.89 5.05 15.24
CA LYS A 37 -9.79 4.57 16.62
C LYS A 37 -8.48 3.83 16.82
N GLU A 38 -7.73 4.19 17.86
CA GLU A 38 -6.44 3.61 18.28
C GLU A 38 -5.29 3.85 17.29
N VAL A 39 -5.45 3.47 16.01
CA VAL A 39 -4.49 3.72 14.94
C VAL A 39 -5.22 4.34 13.74
N VAL A 40 -4.70 5.46 13.23
CA VAL A 40 -5.23 6.07 12.00
C VAL A 40 -4.81 5.23 10.80
N ILE A 41 -5.80 4.64 10.12
CA ILE A 41 -5.59 3.85 8.90
C ILE A 41 -6.29 4.57 7.75
N CYS A 42 -5.56 4.82 6.67
CA CYS A 42 -6.09 5.43 5.47
C CYS A 42 -5.70 4.61 4.24
N ASN A 43 -6.61 4.49 3.28
CA ASN A 43 -6.26 4.13 1.91
C ASN A 43 -5.59 5.34 1.26
N VAL A 44 -4.50 5.11 0.52
CA VAL A 44 -3.80 6.18 -0.20
C VAL A 44 -3.84 5.90 -1.70
N THR A 45 -4.61 6.70 -2.42
CA THR A 45 -4.60 6.66 -3.89
C THR A 45 -3.48 7.56 -4.39
N PHE A 46 -2.62 7.03 -5.26
CA PHE A 46 -1.49 7.76 -5.84
C PHE A 46 -1.69 8.09 -7.31
N GLU A 47 -1.45 9.35 -7.66
CA GLU A 47 -1.20 9.76 -9.03
C GLU A 47 0.33 9.81 -9.27
N PRO A 48 0.91 8.92 -10.10
CA PRO A 48 2.35 8.93 -10.37
C PRO A 48 2.77 10.18 -11.16
N VAL A 49 4.00 10.66 -10.90
CA VAL A 49 4.62 11.83 -11.57
C VAL A 49 4.56 11.76 -13.10
N LYS A 50 4.65 10.55 -13.66
CA LYS A 50 4.29 10.28 -15.06
C LYS A 50 2.93 9.59 -15.07
N SER A 51 1.91 10.33 -15.52
CA SER A 51 0.58 9.78 -15.77
C SER A 51 0.66 8.56 -16.67
N TYR A 52 -0.10 7.52 -16.35
CA TYR A 52 -0.33 6.44 -17.30
C TYR A 52 -1.09 6.99 -18.51
N THR A 53 -0.69 6.61 -19.71
CA THR A 53 -1.31 7.08 -20.96
C THR A 53 -2.14 5.97 -21.60
N GLY A 54 -3.29 6.29 -22.19
CA GLY A 54 -4.12 5.35 -22.93
C GLY A 54 -5.40 4.94 -22.18
N ASP A 55 -6.10 3.95 -22.73
CA ASP A 55 -7.32 3.40 -22.12
C ASP A 55 -7.01 2.53 -20.90
N TYR A 56 -8.06 2.09 -20.19
CA TYR A 56 -7.96 1.25 -19.00
C TYR A 56 -7.01 0.05 -19.21
N ASN A 57 -7.17 -0.68 -20.31
CA ASN A 57 -6.33 -1.85 -20.63
C ASN A 57 -4.86 -1.46 -20.81
N SER A 58 -4.59 -0.33 -21.47
CA SER A 58 -3.24 0.20 -21.66
C SER A 58 -2.59 0.58 -20.33
N VAL A 59 -3.34 1.18 -19.41
CA VAL A 59 -2.87 1.54 -18.06
C VAL A 59 -2.55 0.28 -17.25
N VAL A 60 -3.47 -0.69 -17.28
CA VAL A 60 -3.36 -2.01 -16.65
C VAL A 60 -2.08 -2.69 -17.15
N GLU A 61 -1.89 -2.81 -18.47
CA GLU A 61 -0.71 -3.47 -19.05
C GLU A 61 0.61 -2.71 -18.81
N GLN A 62 0.60 -1.38 -18.75
CA GLN A 62 1.76 -0.61 -18.31
C GLN A 62 2.11 -0.91 -16.85
N GLY A 63 1.11 -1.01 -15.98
CA GLY A 63 1.28 -1.44 -14.60
C GLY A 63 1.92 -2.83 -14.53
N LYS A 64 1.44 -3.78 -15.33
CA LYS A 64 1.95 -5.16 -15.38
C LYS A 64 3.42 -5.19 -15.75
N ARG A 65 3.77 -4.52 -16.85
CA ARG A 65 5.14 -4.46 -17.37
C ARG A 65 6.10 -3.82 -16.37
N LYS A 66 5.64 -2.86 -15.57
CA LYS A 66 6.44 -2.25 -14.50
C LYS A 66 6.71 -3.26 -13.38
N VAL A 67 5.70 -4.00 -12.93
CA VAL A 67 5.86 -5.05 -11.91
C VAL A 67 6.76 -6.17 -12.41
N ASP A 68 6.53 -6.69 -13.62
CA ASP A 68 7.31 -7.77 -14.22
C ASP A 68 8.81 -7.40 -14.37
N ARG A 69 9.12 -6.10 -14.54
CA ARG A 69 10.49 -5.59 -14.63
C ARG A 69 11.09 -5.21 -13.27
N GLY A 70 10.37 -5.40 -12.17
CA GLY A 70 10.82 -5.00 -10.84
C GLY A 70 10.99 -3.49 -10.70
N PHE A 71 10.15 -2.69 -11.38
CA PHE A 71 10.21 -1.24 -11.30
C PHE A 71 9.99 -0.76 -9.87
N LYS A 72 10.92 0.07 -9.41
CA LYS A 72 10.92 0.70 -8.08
C LYS A 72 10.88 2.21 -8.27
N PRO A 73 9.71 2.85 -8.16
CA PRO A 73 9.62 4.30 -8.25
C PRO A 73 10.38 4.95 -7.09
N GLU A 74 10.95 6.13 -7.32
CA GLU A 74 11.52 6.94 -6.25
C GLU A 74 10.44 7.28 -5.20
N ILE A 75 10.79 7.10 -3.93
CA ILE A 75 9.98 7.53 -2.79
C ILE A 75 10.75 8.62 -2.04
N LYS A 76 10.03 9.50 -1.34
CA LYS A 76 10.74 10.50 -0.52
C LYS A 76 11.34 9.82 0.71
N PRO A 77 12.46 10.36 1.24
CA PRO A 77 13.12 9.78 2.40
C PRO A 77 12.21 9.81 3.64
N LEU A 78 12.44 8.87 4.55
CA LEU A 78 11.79 8.88 5.86
C LEU A 78 12.22 10.12 6.65
N LEU A 79 11.26 10.68 7.39
CA LEU A 79 11.52 11.78 8.32
C LEU A 79 11.77 11.27 9.75
N VAL A 80 11.97 9.97 9.89
CA VAL A 80 12.21 9.26 11.14
C VAL A 80 13.41 8.33 10.97
N ASN A 81 14.08 8.01 12.07
CA ASN A 81 15.14 7.01 12.07
C ASN A 81 14.54 5.62 12.30
N LEU A 82 14.74 4.68 11.38
CA LEU A 82 14.19 3.33 11.51
C LEU A 82 14.84 2.52 12.64
N GLU A 83 16.03 2.88 13.09
CA GLU A 83 16.68 2.23 14.23
C GLU A 83 15.93 2.45 15.54
N ASP A 84 15.08 3.47 15.62
CA ASP A 84 14.29 3.76 16.81
C ASP A 84 13.06 2.83 16.94
N TYR A 85 12.85 1.92 15.98
CA TYR A 85 11.68 1.05 15.90
C TYR A 85 12.07 -0.43 15.78
N ASP A 86 11.55 -1.23 16.70
CA ASP A 86 11.62 -2.69 16.66
C ASP A 86 10.55 -3.30 15.74
N THR A 87 9.40 -2.64 15.63
CA THR A 87 8.23 -3.11 14.86
C THR A 87 7.80 -2.08 13.85
N ILE A 88 7.55 -2.53 12.61
CA ILE A 88 7.11 -1.70 11.48
C ILE A 88 5.86 -2.34 10.87
N ILE A 89 4.75 -1.60 10.88
CA ILE A 89 3.52 -1.97 10.20
C ILE A 89 3.59 -1.42 8.76
N ILE A 90 3.41 -2.29 7.76
CA ILE A 90 3.50 -1.91 6.34
C ILE A 90 2.17 -2.16 5.64
N GLY A 91 1.60 -1.09 5.10
CA GLY A 91 0.41 -1.14 4.25
C GLY A 91 0.74 -1.35 2.80
N THR A 92 0.01 -2.24 2.13
CA THR A 92 0.13 -2.37 0.67
C THR A 92 -1.19 -2.82 0.05
N LEU A 93 -1.44 -2.37 -1.18
CA LEU A 93 -2.47 -2.95 -2.02
C LEU A 93 -1.86 -4.05 -2.90
N VAL A 94 -2.70 -4.98 -3.34
CA VAL A 94 -2.32 -5.96 -4.36
C VAL A 94 -2.32 -5.30 -5.73
N TRP A 95 -1.15 -5.29 -6.37
CA TRP A 95 -0.96 -4.83 -7.73
C TRP A 95 -0.27 -5.95 -8.53
N TRP A 96 -0.97 -6.49 -9.54
CA TRP A 96 -0.48 -7.63 -10.32
C TRP A 96 -0.01 -8.82 -9.47
N TYR A 97 -0.87 -9.22 -8.53
CA TYR A 97 -0.70 -10.38 -7.64
C TYR A 97 0.42 -10.23 -6.60
N THR A 98 1.08 -9.08 -6.48
CA THR A 98 2.09 -8.80 -5.45
C THR A 98 1.89 -7.42 -4.82
N TYR A 99 2.77 -6.98 -3.91
CA TYR A 99 2.68 -5.67 -3.27
C TYR A 99 2.95 -4.51 -4.24
N ALA A 100 2.44 -3.33 -3.93
CA ALA A 100 2.64 -2.13 -4.73
C ALA A 100 4.13 -1.76 -4.90
N SER A 101 4.51 -1.25 -6.08
CA SER A 101 5.90 -0.91 -6.42
C SER A 101 6.56 0.09 -5.46
N ALA A 102 5.80 1.01 -4.84
CA ALA A 102 6.35 1.92 -3.83
C ALA A 102 6.83 1.18 -2.57
N VAL A 103 6.12 0.13 -2.17
CA VAL A 103 6.57 -0.77 -1.08
C VAL A 103 7.79 -1.57 -1.52
N ALA A 104 7.89 -1.93 -2.80
CA ALA A 104 9.09 -2.55 -3.36
C ALA A 104 10.35 -1.66 -3.22
N THR A 105 10.19 -0.35 -3.43
CA THR A 105 11.26 0.63 -3.20
C THR A 105 11.65 0.63 -1.72
N PHE A 106 10.70 0.87 -0.82
CA PHE A 106 10.91 0.91 0.63
C PHE A 106 11.64 -0.34 1.15
N LEU A 107 11.12 -1.54 0.83
CA LEU A 107 11.70 -2.81 1.28
C LEU A 107 13.12 -3.06 0.75
N SER A 108 13.58 -2.29 -0.23
CA SER A 108 14.93 -2.43 -0.80
C SER A 108 15.90 -1.31 -0.45
N GLU A 109 15.39 -0.16 -0.03
CA GLU A 109 16.22 0.99 0.37
C GLU A 109 16.56 0.97 1.86
N TYR A 110 15.71 0.36 2.68
CA TYR A 110 15.87 0.34 4.13
C TYR A 110 16.24 -1.04 4.66
N ASP A 111 17.18 -1.08 5.60
CA ASP A 111 17.51 -2.31 6.33
C ASP A 111 16.44 -2.56 7.40
N LEU A 112 15.84 -3.74 7.32
CA LEU A 112 14.80 -4.21 8.24
C LEU A 112 15.28 -5.39 9.09
N SER A 113 16.58 -5.71 9.02
CA SER A 113 17.17 -6.84 9.73
C SER A 113 16.94 -6.72 11.24
N GLY A 114 16.52 -7.83 11.87
CA GLY A 114 16.22 -7.87 13.29
C GLY A 114 14.88 -7.25 13.70
N LYS A 115 14.17 -6.58 12.78
CA LYS A 115 12.87 -5.94 13.06
C LYS A 115 11.70 -6.91 12.87
N THR A 116 10.57 -6.57 13.47
CA THR A 116 9.28 -7.21 13.22
C THR A 116 8.51 -6.43 12.17
N ILE A 117 8.12 -7.10 11.08
CA ILE A 117 7.33 -6.52 10.00
C ILE A 117 5.91 -7.09 10.08
N ILE A 118 4.93 -6.19 10.12
CA ILE A 118 3.50 -6.52 10.17
C ILE A 118 2.81 -5.99 8.90
N PRO A 119 2.61 -6.81 7.87
CA PRO A 119 1.90 -6.39 6.67
C PRO A 119 0.38 -6.31 6.90
N PHE A 120 -0.24 -5.20 6.46
CA PHE A 120 -1.67 -5.16 6.17
C PHE A 120 -1.88 -5.01 4.67
N VAL A 121 -2.63 -5.94 4.08
CA VAL A 121 -2.76 -6.07 2.62
C VAL A 121 -4.20 -5.82 2.20
N THR A 122 -4.43 -4.86 1.31
CA THR A 122 -5.76 -4.63 0.71
C THR A 122 -5.85 -5.22 -0.68
N ASN A 123 -7.01 -5.78 -1.05
CA ASN A 123 -7.19 -6.40 -2.37
C ASN A 123 -8.67 -6.48 -2.80
N GLY A 124 -8.91 -6.62 -4.10
CA GLY A 124 -10.25 -6.81 -4.68
C GLY A 124 -10.71 -8.27 -4.81
N GLY A 125 -10.08 -9.22 -4.11
CA GLY A 125 -10.52 -10.63 -4.12
C GLY A 125 -9.46 -11.67 -3.74
N TRP A 126 -8.19 -11.48 -4.13
CA TRP A 126 -7.11 -12.40 -3.78
C TRP A 126 -5.77 -11.68 -3.58
N ILE A 127 -5.01 -12.09 -2.55
CA ILE A 127 -3.69 -11.50 -2.24
C ILE A 127 -2.55 -11.94 -3.14
N GLY A 128 -2.78 -12.91 -4.02
CA GLY A 128 -1.73 -13.38 -4.91
C GLY A 128 -0.57 -14.06 -4.17
N HIS A 129 0.64 -13.68 -4.57
CA HIS A 129 1.91 -14.09 -3.97
C HIS A 129 2.52 -12.99 -3.09
N THR A 130 1.78 -11.90 -2.81
CA THR A 130 2.21 -10.74 -2.02
C THR A 130 2.94 -11.12 -0.73
N LEU A 131 2.33 -11.94 0.12
CA LEU A 131 2.95 -12.32 1.41
C LEU A 131 4.22 -13.15 1.21
N LYS A 132 4.24 -14.04 0.20
CA LYS A 132 5.41 -14.84 -0.12
C LYS A 132 6.57 -13.95 -0.56
N ASP A 133 6.30 -12.94 -1.38
CA ASP A 133 7.33 -12.01 -1.85
C ASP A 133 7.84 -11.09 -0.74
N ILE A 134 6.96 -10.59 0.15
CA ILE A 134 7.38 -9.82 1.33
C ILE A 134 8.31 -10.66 2.19
N LYS A 135 7.93 -11.90 2.52
CA LYS A 135 8.78 -12.82 3.29
C LYS A 135 10.12 -13.09 2.62
N LYS A 136 10.15 -13.18 1.28
CA LYS A 136 11.37 -13.40 0.51
C LYS A 136 12.34 -12.22 0.60
N VAL A 137 11.83 -10.98 0.54
CA VAL A 137 12.65 -9.77 0.61
C VAL A 137 13.06 -9.46 2.06
N CYS A 138 12.15 -9.63 3.02
CA CYS A 138 12.37 -9.41 4.44
C CYS A 138 12.99 -10.64 5.16
N LYS A 139 13.92 -11.35 4.52
CA LYS A 139 14.46 -12.63 5.04
C LYS A 139 15.16 -12.54 6.40
N ASN A 140 15.64 -11.35 6.77
CA ASN A 140 16.32 -11.09 8.03
C ASN A 140 15.42 -10.42 9.08
N ALA A 141 14.12 -10.26 8.76
CA ALA A 141 13.12 -9.67 9.63
C ALA A 141 12.04 -10.70 9.97
N ALA A 142 11.38 -10.55 11.12
CA ALA A 142 10.26 -11.40 11.48
C ALA A 142 8.98 -10.87 10.80
N VAL A 143 8.46 -11.57 9.79
CA VAL A 143 7.18 -11.20 9.15
C VAL A 143 6.04 -11.95 9.83
N THR A 144 5.25 -11.23 10.64
CA THR A 144 4.20 -11.82 11.49
C THR A 144 2.92 -10.97 11.50
N ASN A 145 1.89 -11.49 12.17
CA ASN A 145 0.61 -10.83 12.41
C ASN A 145 -0.01 -10.17 11.15
N VAL A 146 0.11 -10.84 10.01
CA VAL A 146 -0.37 -10.32 8.72
C VAL A 146 -1.90 -10.26 8.71
N ILE A 147 -2.46 -9.18 8.19
CA ILE A 147 -3.91 -9.09 7.89
C ILE A 147 -4.15 -8.94 6.39
N ASP A 148 -5.12 -9.71 5.90
CA ASP A 148 -5.66 -9.67 4.54
C ASP A 148 -7.04 -9.01 4.58
N ILE A 149 -7.15 -7.82 3.98
CA ILE A 149 -8.34 -6.98 3.94
C ILE A 149 -8.88 -6.98 2.51
N GLY A 150 -9.78 -7.92 2.23
CA GLY A 150 -10.51 -7.97 0.97
C GLY A 150 -11.58 -6.88 0.85
N PHE A 151 -11.74 -6.34 -0.35
CA PHE A 151 -12.80 -5.41 -0.74
C PHE A 151 -13.59 -5.98 -1.91
N ASN A 152 -14.90 -5.76 -1.89
CA ASN A 152 -15.76 -5.87 -3.05
C ASN A 152 -16.27 -4.46 -3.33
N THR A 153 -15.82 -3.89 -4.45
CA THR A 153 -15.94 -2.45 -4.72
C THR A 153 -15.39 -1.61 -3.55
N ASP A 154 -16.25 -0.78 -2.96
CA ASP A 154 -16.01 0.11 -1.84
C ASP A 154 -16.24 -0.56 -0.47
N LYS A 155 -16.66 -1.82 -0.41
CA LYS A 155 -17.04 -2.49 0.83
C LYS A 155 -16.01 -3.52 1.26
N MET A 156 -15.53 -3.36 2.50
CA MET A 156 -14.69 -4.37 3.15
C MET A 156 -15.47 -5.67 3.32
N VAL A 157 -14.87 -6.78 2.89
CA VAL A 157 -15.48 -8.12 2.93
C VAL A 157 -15.38 -8.73 4.33
N MET A 158 -14.35 -8.37 5.09
CA MET A 158 -14.22 -8.79 6.48
C MET A 158 -15.09 -7.93 7.42
N SER A 159 -15.47 -8.49 8.57
CA SER A 159 -16.20 -7.74 9.60
C SER A 159 -15.28 -6.74 10.31
N GLU A 160 -15.86 -5.62 10.74
CA GLU A 160 -15.18 -4.64 11.59
C GLU A 160 -14.62 -5.28 12.86
N SER A 161 -15.38 -6.19 13.49
CA SER A 161 -14.92 -6.91 14.69
C SER A 161 -13.66 -7.75 14.46
N ASN A 162 -13.48 -8.33 13.27
CA ASN A 162 -12.24 -9.06 12.97
C ASN A 162 -11.06 -8.11 12.80
N LEU A 163 -11.28 -6.94 12.20
CA LEU A 163 -10.26 -5.90 12.08
C LEU A 163 -9.87 -5.37 13.47
N GLU A 164 -10.85 -5.06 14.32
CA GLU A 164 -10.60 -4.61 15.71
C GLU A 164 -9.82 -5.65 16.53
N LYS A 165 -10.13 -6.94 16.39
CA LYS A 165 -9.38 -8.02 17.06
C LYS A 165 -7.93 -8.10 16.61
N TRP A 166 -7.67 -7.85 15.34
CA TRP A 166 -6.31 -7.80 14.81
C TRP A 166 -5.55 -6.58 15.33
N ILE A 167 -6.19 -5.41 15.35
CA ILE A 167 -5.62 -4.19 15.93
C ILE A 167 -5.24 -4.43 17.41
N ALA A 168 -6.13 -5.06 18.17
CA ALA A 168 -5.89 -5.39 19.57
C ALA A 168 -4.80 -6.47 19.80
N SER A 169 -4.32 -7.13 18.74
CA SER A 169 -3.25 -8.13 18.82
C SER A 169 -1.89 -7.62 18.34
N LEU A 170 -1.78 -6.35 17.95
CA LEU A 170 -0.54 -5.65 17.60
C LEU A 170 0.29 -5.33 18.85
#